data_AF-A0A7Y4VF95-F1
#
_entry.id   AF-A0A7Y4VF95-F1
#
_cell.length_a   1.000
_cell.length_b   1.000
_cell.length_c   1.000
_cell.angle_alpha   90.00
_cell.angle_beta   90.00
_cell.angle_gamma   90.00
#
_symmetry.space_group_name_H-M   'P 1'
#
loop_
_entity.id
_entity.type
_entity.pdbx_description
1 polymer ?
#
loop_
_entity_poly.entity_id
_entity_poly.type
_entity_poly.pdbx_seq_one_letter_code
_entity_poly.pdbx_strand_id
1 'polypeptide(L)'
;MKRSKSIRLVLIGSVAAGAVTACGPGDPAKAALSSSAVYTNNFHVPGVGYYHAPFRAWYPLPYNHFDATTQRYFYGGQWGATPLQNITNISSPTPEVVNVAQAQRTDVVRRSGFGSSSRNFHTWS
;
A
#
# COMPACT_ATOMS: atom_id res chain seq x y z
N MET A 1 24.64 16.09 29.35
CA MET A 1 24.55 14.77 28.67
C MET A 1 23.63 14.89 27.47
N LYS A 2 24.13 14.78 26.23
CA LYS A 2 23.32 14.89 25.00
C LYS A 2 23.13 13.48 24.43
N ARG A 3 21.91 12.92 24.49
CA ARG A 3 21.59 11.62 23.87
C ARG A 3 20.68 11.87 22.67
N SER A 4 21.25 11.86 21.48
CA SER A 4 20.49 11.70 20.24
C SER A 4 20.39 10.19 19.96
N LYS A 5 19.17 9.67 19.80
CA LYS A 5 18.94 8.30 19.34
C LYS A 5 18.48 8.38 17.89
N SER A 6 19.35 8.00 16.96
CA SER A 6 19.00 7.85 15.55
C SER A 6 18.26 6.53 15.35
N ILE A 7 16.97 6.60 15.03
CA ILE A 7 16.18 5.42 14.65
C ILE A 7 16.33 5.25 13.13
N ARG A 8 16.94 4.15 12.69
CA ARG A 8 17.00 3.76 11.28
C ARG A 8 15.86 2.80 11.00
N LEU A 9 14.88 3.25 10.22
CA LEU A 9 13.81 2.41 9.70
C LEU A 9 14.40 1.55 8.57
N VAL A 10 14.55 0.24 8.80
CA VAL A 10 14.93 -0.73 7.76
C VAL A 10 13.65 -1.31 7.19
N LEU A 11 13.30 -0.86 5.97
CA LEU A 11 12.16 -1.38 5.22
C LEU A 11 12.56 -2.72 4.58
N ILE A 12 12.18 -3.84 5.20
CA ILE A 12 12.35 -5.16 4.60
C ILE A 12 11.24 -5.32 3.56
N GLY A 13 11.58 -5.07 2.29
CA GLY A 13 10.66 -5.20 1.17
C GLY A 13 10.17 -6.64 1.01
N SER A 14 8.87 -6.84 1.17
CA SER A 14 8.19 -8.10 0.86
C SER A 14 8.01 -8.22 -0.66
N VAL A 15 8.49 -9.34 -1.21
CA VAL A 15 8.40 -9.66 -2.64
C VAL A 15 6.96 -10.01 -2.97
N ALA A 16 6.25 -9.12 -3.66
CA ALA A 16 5.00 -9.45 -4.34
C ALA A 16 5.34 -10.13 -5.67
N ALA A 17 5.24 -11.47 -5.72
CA ALA A 17 5.34 -12.22 -6.97
C ALA A 17 3.96 -12.28 -7.64
N GLY A 18 3.78 -11.53 -8.73
CA GLY A 18 2.57 -11.63 -9.56
C GLY A 18 2.50 -10.62 -10.71
N ALA A 19 2.34 -11.15 -11.93
CA ALA A 19 2.05 -10.50 -13.22
C ALA A 19 3.24 -10.03 -14.07
N VAL A 20 3.78 -10.98 -14.85
CA VAL A 20 4.69 -10.79 -15.99
C VAL A 20 3.96 -10.19 -17.20
N THR A 21 3.56 -8.91 -17.16
CA THR A 21 3.26 -8.12 -18.38
C THR A 21 3.18 -6.62 -18.04
N ALA A 22 4.33 -6.00 -17.77
CA ALA A 22 4.46 -4.55 -17.87
C ALA A 22 5.84 -4.23 -18.43
N CYS A 23 5.88 -3.55 -19.58
CA CYS A 23 7.09 -3.20 -20.29
C CYS A 23 7.88 -2.15 -19.48
N GLY A 24 9.02 -2.57 -18.91
CA GLY A 24 10.00 -1.72 -18.25
C GLY A 24 10.40 -2.24 -16.85
N PRO A 25 11.63 -1.95 -16.38
CA PRO A 25 12.04 -2.20 -15.00
C PRO A 25 11.34 -1.19 -14.08
N GLY A 26 10.03 -1.34 -13.93
CA GLY A 26 9.22 -0.59 -12.98
C GLY A 26 9.47 -1.11 -11.57
N ASP A 27 9.46 -0.21 -10.60
CA ASP A 27 9.49 -0.57 -9.18
C ASP A 27 8.27 -1.47 -8.88
N PRO A 28 8.47 -2.75 -8.50
CA PRO A 28 7.37 -3.69 -8.28
C PRO A 28 6.40 -3.21 -7.19
N ALA A 29 6.84 -2.31 -6.29
CA ALA A 29 5.97 -1.66 -5.31
C ALA A 29 4.90 -0.75 -5.95
N LYS A 30 5.13 -0.27 -7.18
CA LYS A 30 4.22 0.60 -7.93
C LYS A 30 3.27 -0.17 -8.86
N ALA A 31 3.35 -1.50 -8.90
CA ALA A 31 2.40 -2.32 -9.64
C ALA A 31 0.97 -2.05 -9.15
N ALA A 32 0.00 -2.05 -10.07
CA ALA A 32 -1.40 -1.87 -9.72
C ALA A 32 -1.86 -2.97 -8.74
N LEU A 33 -2.74 -2.62 -7.80
CA LEU A 33 -3.34 -3.61 -6.93
C LEU A 33 -4.27 -4.52 -7.74
N SER A 34 -4.32 -5.81 -7.39
CA SER A 34 -5.15 -6.80 -8.09
C SER A 34 -5.82 -7.74 -7.11
N SER A 35 -7.05 -8.15 -7.41
CA SER A 35 -7.77 -9.18 -6.65
C SER A 35 -7.25 -10.59 -6.93
N SER A 36 -6.50 -10.79 -8.01
CA SER A 36 -5.81 -12.05 -8.31
C SER A 36 -4.42 -12.13 -7.69
N ALA A 37 -3.88 -11.02 -7.20
CA ALA A 37 -2.61 -11.00 -6.49
C ALA A 37 -2.78 -11.47 -5.05
N VAL A 38 -1.68 -11.92 -4.44
CA VAL A 38 -1.67 -12.37 -3.05
C VAL A 38 -0.79 -11.43 -2.25
N TYR A 39 -1.31 -10.97 -1.11
CA TYR A 39 -0.63 -10.00 -0.25
C TYR A 39 -0.38 -10.61 1.11
N THR A 40 0.81 -10.38 1.64
CA THR A 40 1.16 -10.77 3.01
C THR A 40 0.56 -9.80 4.02
N ASN A 41 0.41 -10.26 5.25
CA ASN A 41 0.04 -9.42 6.36
C ASN A 41 1.01 -8.24 6.49
N ASN A 42 0.48 -7.06 6.79
CA ASN A 42 1.21 -5.79 6.86
C ASN A 42 1.85 -5.32 5.53
N PHE A 43 1.41 -5.82 4.38
CA PHE A 43 1.81 -5.23 3.10
C PHE A 43 1.32 -3.77 3.02
N HIS A 44 2.27 -2.83 2.99
CA HIS A 44 2.00 -1.41 3.08
C HIS A 44 1.86 -0.78 1.69
N VAL A 45 0.78 -0.03 1.50
CA VAL A 45 0.54 0.77 0.29
C VAL A 45 0.40 2.24 0.68
N PRO A 46 1.26 3.13 0.14
CA PRO A 46 1.19 4.56 0.43
C PRO A 46 -0.19 5.17 0.08
N GLY A 47 -0.76 5.90 1.03
CA GLY A 47 -2.10 6.51 0.90
C GLY A 47 -3.27 5.58 1.27
N VAL A 48 -3.02 4.26 1.41
CA VAL A 48 -4.07 3.27 1.73
C VAL A 48 -3.86 2.68 3.13
N GLY A 49 -2.64 2.27 3.46
CA GLY A 49 -2.29 1.66 4.75
C GLY A 49 -1.75 0.24 4.64
N TYR A 50 -2.05 -0.60 5.64
CA TYR A 50 -1.50 -1.94 5.84
C TYR A 50 -2.54 -3.02 5.53
N TYR A 51 -2.18 -3.99 4.69
CA TYR A 51 -3.02 -5.13 4.38
C TYR A 51 -3.15 -6.07 5.58
N HIS A 52 -4.37 -6.39 5.98
CA HIS A 52 -4.67 -7.39 6.99
C HIS A 52 -5.14 -8.68 6.32
N ALA A 53 -4.25 -9.67 6.23
CA ALA A 53 -4.52 -10.90 5.47
C ALA A 53 -5.78 -11.68 5.93
N PRO A 54 -6.07 -11.82 7.24
CA PRO A 54 -7.30 -12.48 7.69
C PRO A 54 -8.60 -11.76 7.30
N PHE A 55 -8.53 -10.44 7.08
CA PHE A 55 -9.68 -9.59 6.74
C PHE A 55 -9.76 -9.24 5.25
N ARG A 56 -8.73 -9.59 4.49
CA ARG A 56 -8.64 -9.38 3.04
C ARG A 56 -8.80 -7.91 2.63
N ALA A 57 -8.37 -6.98 3.48
CA ALA A 57 -8.54 -5.53 3.33
C ALA A 57 -7.36 -4.71 3.90
N TRP A 58 -7.25 -3.44 3.49
CA TRP A 58 -6.27 -2.49 4.01
C TRP A 58 -6.82 -1.63 5.13
N TYR A 59 -5.98 -1.32 6.11
CA TYR A 59 -6.34 -0.53 7.27
C TYR A 59 -5.24 0.49 7.66
N PRO A 60 -5.57 1.55 8.43
CA PRO A 60 -4.61 2.62 8.72
C PRO A 60 -3.40 2.20 9.56
N LEU A 61 -3.57 1.18 10.41
CA LEU A 61 -2.53 0.71 11.33
C LEU A 61 -2.17 -0.74 10.99
N PRO A 62 -0.93 -1.18 11.32
CA PRO A 62 -0.53 -2.57 11.15
C PRO A 62 -1.43 -3.56 11.92
N TYR A 63 -1.46 -4.79 11.43
CA TYR A 63 -2.15 -5.91 12.08
C TYR A 63 -1.55 -6.18 13.45
N ASN A 64 -2.40 -6.22 14.46
CA ASN A 64 -2.04 -6.31 15.88
C ASN A 64 -1.15 -5.15 16.36
N HIS A 65 -1.32 -3.95 15.79
CA HIS A 65 -0.69 -2.75 16.34
C HIS A 65 -1.18 -2.47 17.77
N PHE A 66 -0.26 -2.34 18.70
CA PHE A 66 -0.57 -2.08 20.11
C PHE A 66 -0.56 -0.58 20.43
N ASP A 67 -1.65 -0.08 21.01
CA ASP A 67 -1.71 1.26 21.61
C ASP A 67 -1.46 1.19 23.11
N ALA A 68 -0.40 1.84 23.56
CA ALA A 68 0.01 1.87 24.96
C ALA A 68 -0.95 2.68 25.86
N THR A 69 -1.73 3.61 25.30
CA THR A 69 -2.64 4.47 26.06
C THR A 69 -3.90 3.72 26.45
N THR A 70 -4.52 3.04 25.48
CA THR A 70 -5.74 2.27 25.71
C THR A 70 -5.47 0.80 26.07
N GLN A 71 -4.21 0.37 25.96
CA GLN A 71 -3.77 -1.02 26.13
C GLN A 71 -4.54 -2.00 25.24
N ARG A 72 -4.79 -1.61 23.98
CA ARG A 72 -5.56 -2.38 23.00
C ARG A 72 -4.76 -2.65 21.74
N TYR A 73 -5.20 -3.67 21.01
CA TYR A 73 -4.62 -4.10 19.75
C TYR A 73 -5.56 -3.77 18.59
N PHE A 74 -5.03 -3.14 17.56
CA PHE A 74 -5.78 -2.86 16.34
C PHE A 74 -5.65 -4.00 15.34
N TYR A 75 -6.78 -4.50 14.85
CA TYR A 75 -6.85 -5.47 13.75
C TYR A 75 -8.22 -5.35 13.09
N GLY A 76 -8.30 -5.63 11.78
CA GLY A 76 -9.57 -5.63 11.03
C GLY A 76 -10.44 -4.38 11.15
N GLY A 77 -9.87 -3.20 11.47
CA GLY A 77 -10.63 -1.96 11.64
C GLY A 77 -11.23 -1.74 13.03
N GLN A 78 -10.89 -2.59 14.00
CA GLN A 78 -11.39 -2.51 15.37
C GLN A 78 -10.25 -2.61 16.39
N TRP A 79 -10.55 -2.28 17.64
CA TRP A 79 -9.64 -2.39 18.78
C TRP A 79 -10.07 -3.51 19.72
N GLY A 80 -9.21 -4.50 19.91
CA GLY A 80 -9.39 -5.63 20.83
C GLY A 80 -8.53 -5.53 22.08
N ALA A 81 -8.94 -6.22 23.16
CA ALA A 81 -8.16 -6.31 24.39
C ALA A 81 -6.93 -7.24 24.26
N THR A 82 -7.01 -8.21 23.35
CA THR A 82 -5.93 -9.17 23.05
C THR A 82 -5.57 -9.09 21.57
N PRO A 83 -4.34 -9.47 21.17
CA PRO A 83 -4.00 -9.58 19.76
C PRO A 83 -4.84 -10.67 19.10
N LEU A 84 -5.29 -10.44 17.88
CA LEU A 84 -5.99 -11.45 17.11
C LEU A 84 -4.98 -12.49 16.63
N GLN A 85 -5.15 -13.73 17.09
CA GLN A 85 -4.31 -14.86 16.72
C GLN A 85 -4.95 -15.60 15.56
N ASN A 86 -4.46 -15.34 14.34
CA ASN A 86 -4.89 -16.05 13.14
C ASN A 86 -3.66 -16.48 12.34
N ILE A 87 -3.68 -17.71 11.85
CA ILE A 87 -2.59 -18.29 11.04
C ILE A 87 -2.52 -17.73 9.61
N THR A 88 -3.59 -17.06 9.15
CA THR A 88 -3.70 -16.52 7.79
C THR A 88 -2.77 -15.31 7.64
N ASN A 89 -1.55 -15.55 7.18
CA ASN A 89 -0.55 -14.51 6.96
C ASN A 89 -0.49 -14.00 5.52
N ILE A 90 -1.20 -14.65 4.60
CA ILE A 90 -1.21 -14.33 3.17
C ILE A 90 -2.61 -14.62 2.59
N SER A 91 -3.15 -13.69 1.80
CA SER A 91 -4.46 -13.85 1.15
C SER A 91 -4.64 -12.89 -0.01
N SER A 92 -5.67 -13.12 -0.83
CA SER A 92 -6.06 -12.23 -1.93
C SER A 92 -7.27 -11.37 -1.56
N PRO A 93 -7.26 -10.05 -1.79
CA PRO A 93 -8.38 -9.16 -1.52
C PRO A 93 -9.56 -9.44 -2.45
N THR A 94 -10.74 -8.91 -2.12
CA THR A 94 -11.87 -8.89 -3.06
C THR A 94 -11.68 -7.78 -4.11
N PRO A 95 -12.32 -7.88 -5.29
CA PRO A 95 -12.26 -6.83 -6.32
C PRO A 95 -12.68 -5.45 -5.81
N GLU A 96 -13.69 -5.38 -4.94
CA GLU A 96 -14.21 -4.12 -4.40
C GLU A 96 -13.16 -3.41 -3.53
N VAL A 97 -12.50 -4.17 -2.65
CA VAL A 97 -11.43 -3.66 -1.78
C VAL A 97 -10.27 -3.13 -2.62
N VAL A 98 -9.89 -3.85 -3.68
CA VAL A 98 -8.82 -3.43 -4.60
C VAL A 98 -9.18 -2.12 -5.29
N ASN A 99 -10.40 -1.98 -5.78
CA ASN A 99 -10.83 -0.75 -6.45
C ASN A 99 -10.78 0.47 -5.51
N VAL A 100 -11.25 0.32 -4.27
CA VAL A 100 -11.19 1.38 -3.26
C VAL A 100 -9.73 1.71 -2.91
N ALA A 101 -8.91 0.70 -2.63
CA ALA A 101 -7.51 0.88 -2.29
C ALA A 101 -6.73 1.56 -3.43
N GLN A 102 -6.91 1.09 -4.66
CA GLN A 102 -6.22 1.63 -5.84
C GLN A 102 -6.57 3.11 -6.06
N ALA A 103 -7.81 3.54 -5.76
CA ALA A 103 -8.23 4.93 -5.90
C ALA A 103 -7.54 5.88 -4.89
N GLN A 104 -7.19 5.36 -3.71
CA GLN A 104 -6.59 6.08 -2.58
C GLN A 104 -5.06 6.16 -2.64
N ARG A 105 -4.42 5.41 -3.53
CA ARG A 105 -2.96 5.39 -3.68
C ARG A 105 -2.39 6.76 -3.99
N THR A 106 -1.31 7.11 -3.30
CA THR A 106 -0.58 8.38 -3.49
C THR A 106 0.76 8.21 -4.18
N ASP A 107 1.24 6.97 -4.31
CA ASP A 107 2.52 6.63 -4.94
C ASP A 107 2.44 6.56 -6.48
N VAL A 108 1.23 6.43 -7.02
CA VAL A 108 0.97 6.46 -8.46
C VAL A 108 0.65 7.90 -8.87
N VAL A 109 1.61 8.56 -9.52
CA VAL A 109 1.36 9.84 -10.18
C VAL A 109 0.27 9.61 -11.24
N ARG A 110 -0.94 10.12 -11.01
CA ARG A 110 -1.95 10.27 -12.06
C ARG A 110 -1.34 11.20 -13.11
N ARG A 111 -0.79 10.63 -14.17
CA ARG A 111 -0.20 11.36 -15.30
C ARG A 111 -1.34 12.08 -16.04
N SER A 112 -1.85 13.18 -15.48
CA SER A 112 -2.71 14.14 -16.18
C SER A 112 -1.82 14.92 -17.14
N GLY A 113 -1.56 14.32 -18.30
CA GLY A 113 -0.59 14.79 -19.28
C GLY A 113 -1.08 14.60 -20.70
N PHE A 114 -2.32 14.97 -20.99
CA PHE A 114 -2.67 15.40 -22.34
C PHE A 114 -2.18 16.85 -22.48
N GLY A 115 -0.89 17.00 -22.78
CA GLY A 115 -0.33 18.29 -23.17
C GLY A 115 -1.02 18.75 -24.44
N SER A 116 -1.69 19.90 -24.36
CA SER A 116 -2.15 20.67 -25.52
C SER A 116 -1.02 20.82 -26.52
N SER A 117 -1.14 20.21 -27.69
CA SER A 117 -0.32 20.57 -28.85
C SER A 117 -0.94 21.78 -29.54
N SER A 118 -0.78 22.98 -28.98
CA SER A 118 -0.95 24.22 -29.75
C SER A 118 0.39 24.55 -30.43
N ARG A 119 0.61 23.95 -31.61
CA ARG A 119 1.69 24.39 -32.50
C ARG A 119 1.21 25.63 -33.24
N ASN A 120 1.62 26.82 -32.78
CA ASN A 120 1.58 28.02 -33.61
C ASN A 120 2.77 27.96 -34.58
N PHE A 121 2.49 27.79 -35.87
CA PHE A 121 3.50 27.94 -36.91
C PHE A 121 3.49 29.40 -37.35
N HIS A 122 4.54 30.15 -37.03
CA HIS A 122 4.81 31.44 -37.68
C HIS A 122 5.73 31.16 -38.88
N THR A 123 5.17 31.14 -40.09
CA THR A 123 5.96 31.29 -41.31
C THR A 123 6.23 32.78 -41.52
N TRP A 124 7.51 33.18 -41.45
CA TRP A 124 7.95 34.46 -41.99
C TRP A 124 7.94 34.38 -43.52
N SER A 125 7.35 35.39 -44.16
CA SER A 125 7.49 35.71 -45.58
C SER A 125 7.52 37.23 -45.70
#